data_AF-A0A9Q9BX54-F1
#
_entry.id   AF-A0A9Q9BX54-F1
#
_cell.length_a   1.000
_cell.length_b   1.000
_cell.length_c   1.000
_cell.angle_alpha   90.00
_cell.angle_beta   90.00
_cell.angle_gamma   90.00
#
_symmetry.space_group_name_H-M   'P 1'
#
loop_
_entity.id
_entity.type
_entity.pdbx_description
1 polymer ?
#
loop_
_entity_poly.entity_id
_entity_poly.type
_entity_poly.pdbx_seq_one_letter_code
_entity_poly.pdbx_strand_id
1 'polypeptide(L)'
;MKIDAKRIEKKAINILEGVIGELSNLDYNFNYGDKDISFDGNIDVYNTDKLSKKNYIKSIKVQIKGRKYSKLNKVIKYPVDVKDLNVFLKENGAVYFVVGQIYNSEKRCVESKIYMRHLLPLTINKILHNKEKQKTISISFYEINLEEFYGECIKFIEHQSIQVIRMNSSLIQHGSKNLIVGTSESIKIDENGLPQNDFYLYKKDPLDINPTLPITALSITKLESGNYTTVRLNGEYLRIFVRIEKTKEYQKIIFNQSLEITHIYKKDIQKLKFHSLLDINKYIEAIKIYKAIVNNEIIESELFKIELIDSFEEIEVINKINDHLNELDTILSEMQIDSRYLNGVSNPIDDMKIISLFIESYKNNNFEYYGLNKSNIYQLPLGNTNLAVFYDNDKKEVFNIFSLRFIESWCAIKPKETSKPTIKIPFIFSLNRDFFLNTINFNIDRIIEGIRKLDNYECKDLFEVFNNFSLELIYCYDKTKNRNFLDAAQELINNIITRTSNEKNILIVNMAQIEYRLFDGISEETREKLMQTKISFVQEEHFIGSICVNILLGNEEETEFYLKKLDEEELTNLKKYPIFNLK
;
A
#
# COMPACT_ATOMS: atom_id res chain seq x y z
N MET A 1 -58.19 11.88 10.01
CA MET A 1 -57.95 13.19 10.66
C MET A 1 -56.47 13.34 11.01
N LYS A 2 -55.85 14.47 10.65
CA LYS A 2 -54.42 14.76 10.84
C LYS A 2 -54.13 15.10 12.32
N ILE A 3 -53.01 14.60 12.87
CA ILE A 3 -52.54 15.00 14.21
C ILE A 3 -51.90 16.38 14.07
N ASP A 4 -52.16 17.27 15.03
CA ASP A 4 -51.58 18.62 15.06
C ASP A 4 -50.05 18.56 15.15
N ALA A 5 -49.37 19.32 14.29
CA ALA A 5 -47.91 19.41 14.26
C ALA A 5 -47.34 19.92 15.60
N LYS A 6 -48.02 20.87 16.26
CA LYS A 6 -47.60 21.37 17.58
C LYS A 6 -47.62 20.27 18.64
N ARG A 7 -48.60 19.36 18.56
CA ARG A 7 -48.70 18.20 19.46
C ARG A 7 -47.57 17.19 19.21
N ILE A 8 -47.17 17.00 17.96
CA ILE A 8 -46.03 16.12 17.59
C ILE A 8 -44.71 16.70 18.10
N GLU A 9 -44.51 18.01 17.94
CA GLU A 9 -43.32 18.72 18.45
C GLU A 9 -43.27 18.69 19.98
N LYS A 10 -44.37 19.02 20.67
CA LYS A 10 -44.43 18.92 22.14
C LYS A 10 -44.11 17.51 22.61
N LYS A 11 -44.69 16.49 21.97
CA LYS A 11 -44.43 15.09 22.33
C LYS A 11 -42.96 14.70 22.09
N ALA A 12 -42.31 15.26 21.07
CA ALA A 12 -40.88 15.03 20.80
C ALA A 12 -40.01 15.55 21.94
N ILE A 13 -40.27 16.78 22.40
CA ILE A 13 -39.57 17.39 23.54
C ILE A 13 -39.75 16.50 24.78
N ASN A 14 -40.99 16.18 25.15
CA ASN A 14 -41.26 15.34 26.32
C ASN A 14 -40.57 13.96 26.27
N ILE A 15 -40.44 13.36 25.07
CA ILE A 15 -39.72 12.09 24.90
C ILE A 15 -38.22 12.30 25.16
N LEU A 16 -37.65 13.37 24.61
CA LEU A 16 -36.23 13.68 24.76
C LEU A 16 -35.89 14.05 26.21
N GLU A 17 -36.73 14.84 26.89
CA GLU A 17 -36.60 15.17 28.32
C GLU A 17 -36.59 13.91 29.20
N GLY A 18 -37.52 12.98 28.94
CA GLY A 18 -37.59 11.73 29.69
C GLY A 18 -36.33 10.87 29.53
N VAL A 19 -35.80 10.79 28.30
CA VAL A 19 -34.61 9.98 28.01
C VAL A 19 -33.33 10.63 28.53
N ILE A 20 -33.14 11.94 28.32
CA ILE A 20 -31.93 12.64 28.79
C ILE A 20 -31.94 12.78 30.31
N GLY A 21 -33.12 12.93 30.94
CA GLY A 21 -33.26 12.99 32.39
C GLY A 21 -32.84 11.72 33.13
N GLU A 22 -32.69 10.59 32.44
CA GLU A 22 -32.12 9.36 33.02
C GLU A 22 -30.59 9.43 33.18
N LEU A 23 -29.92 10.38 32.50
CA LEU A 23 -28.47 10.55 32.56
C LEU A 23 -28.09 11.57 33.62
N SER A 24 -27.59 11.10 34.76
CA SER A 24 -27.23 11.91 35.94
C SER A 24 -26.24 13.05 35.70
N ASN A 25 -25.48 12.99 34.61
CA ASN A 25 -24.42 13.93 34.28
C ASN A 25 -24.86 14.98 33.25
N LEU A 26 -26.12 14.95 32.82
CA LEU A 26 -26.70 15.88 31.86
C LEU A 26 -27.89 16.58 32.51
N ASP A 27 -28.05 17.86 32.19
CA ASP A 27 -29.26 18.61 32.47
C ASP A 27 -29.82 19.17 31.17
N TYR A 28 -31.14 19.25 31.04
CA TYR A 28 -31.80 19.72 29.82
C TYR A 28 -32.57 21.01 30.07
N ASN A 29 -32.48 21.92 29.10
CA ASN A 29 -33.28 23.13 29.08
C ASN A 29 -33.88 23.31 27.67
N PHE A 30 -35.05 22.71 27.46
CA PHE A 30 -35.73 22.73 26.17
C PHE A 30 -36.91 23.70 26.19
N ASN A 31 -37.03 24.48 25.13
CA ASN A 31 -38.04 25.50 24.99
C ASN A 31 -39.20 24.98 24.14
N TYR A 32 -40.43 25.24 24.59
CA TYR A 32 -41.65 24.98 23.82
C TYR A 32 -42.37 26.28 23.52
N GLY A 33 -42.46 26.63 22.23
CA GLY A 33 -43.26 27.76 21.75
C GLY A 33 -42.49 29.08 21.60
N ASP A 34 -41.43 29.29 22.36
CA ASP A 34 -40.46 30.39 22.12
C ASP A 34 -39.44 29.93 21.08
N LYS A 35 -39.44 30.63 19.94
CA LYS A 35 -38.52 30.35 18.84
C LYS A 35 -37.28 31.22 19.01
N ASP A 36 -36.24 30.66 19.60
CA ASP A 36 -34.89 31.14 19.30
C ASP A 36 -34.62 30.95 17.80
N ILE A 37 -33.67 31.70 17.20
CA ILE A 37 -33.57 31.85 15.74
C ILE A 37 -33.58 30.51 15.00
N SER A 38 -32.81 29.53 15.49
CA SER A 38 -32.74 28.15 14.94
C SER A 38 -32.55 27.06 15.99
N PHE A 39 -32.71 27.35 17.29
CA PHE A 39 -32.45 26.38 18.37
C PHE A 39 -33.70 26.16 19.24
N ASP A 40 -33.90 24.93 19.68
CA ASP A 40 -35.03 24.53 20.51
C ASP A 40 -34.61 24.33 21.99
N GLY A 41 -33.35 24.63 22.35
CA GLY A 41 -32.84 24.60 23.71
C GLY A 41 -31.36 24.25 23.82
N ASN A 42 -30.95 23.79 25.00
CA ASN A 42 -29.60 23.31 25.27
C ASN A 42 -29.56 22.10 26.21
N ILE A 43 -28.43 21.38 26.16
CA ILE A 43 -28.07 20.32 27.11
C ILE A 43 -26.81 20.78 27.84
N ASP A 44 -26.88 20.88 29.17
CA ASP A 44 -25.73 21.20 30.01
C ASP A 44 -25.02 19.91 30.43
N VAL A 45 -23.71 19.85 30.18
CA VAL A 45 -22.90 18.66 30.40
C VAL A 45 -22.04 18.85 31.65
N TYR A 46 -22.00 17.84 32.51
CA TYR A 46 -21.26 17.86 33.78
C TYR A 46 -20.32 16.66 33.91
N ASN A 47 -19.17 16.88 34.55
CA ASN A 47 -18.15 15.83 34.70
C ASN A 47 -18.54 14.74 35.72
N THR A 48 -19.51 15.02 36.59
CA THR A 48 -20.05 14.06 37.56
C THR A 48 -21.57 14.20 37.65
N ASP A 49 -22.21 13.26 38.33
CA ASP A 49 -23.63 13.24 38.71
C ASP A 49 -24.07 14.40 39.64
N LYS A 50 -23.12 15.19 40.15
CA LYS A 50 -23.38 16.36 40.98
C LYS A 50 -23.43 17.60 40.10
N LEU A 51 -24.63 17.96 39.67
CA LEU A 51 -24.94 19.12 38.83
C LEU A 51 -24.67 20.44 39.57
N SER A 52 -23.39 20.83 39.60
CA SER A 52 -22.91 22.03 40.29
C SER A 52 -22.04 22.86 39.36
N LYS A 53 -21.91 24.16 39.65
CA LYS A 53 -21.03 25.06 38.88
C LYS A 53 -19.59 24.56 38.76
N LYS A 54 -19.10 23.84 39.78
CA LYS A 54 -17.75 23.26 39.80
C LYS A 54 -17.58 22.13 38.78
N ASN A 55 -18.64 21.38 38.53
CA ASN A 55 -18.61 20.20 37.66
C ASN A 55 -19.11 20.49 36.24
N TYR A 56 -19.59 21.71 35.98
CA TYR A 56 -20.06 22.13 34.66
C TYR A 56 -18.93 22.11 33.64
N ILE A 57 -19.16 21.46 32.50
CA ILE A 57 -18.23 21.38 31.37
C ILE A 57 -18.62 22.42 30.32
N LYS A 58 -19.80 22.27 29.72
CA LYS A 58 -20.28 23.15 28.65
C LYS A 58 -21.77 22.93 28.37
N SER A 59 -22.41 23.95 27.81
CA SER A 59 -23.75 23.87 27.23
C SER A 59 -23.68 23.57 25.74
N ILE A 60 -24.42 22.57 25.29
CA ILE A 60 -24.55 22.18 23.88
C ILE A 60 -25.90 22.71 23.38
N LYS A 61 -25.88 23.57 22.36
CA LYS A 61 -27.10 24.04 21.70
C LYS A 61 -27.71 22.92 20.86
N VAL A 62 -29.03 22.76 20.97
CA VAL A 62 -29.76 21.68 20.30
C VAL A 62 -30.89 22.19 19.42
N GLN A 63 -31.23 21.40 18.40
CA GLN A 63 -32.42 21.56 17.58
C GLN A 63 -33.26 20.29 17.65
N ILE A 64 -34.57 20.39 17.85
CA ILE A 64 -35.45 19.25 18.13
C ILE A 64 -36.63 19.25 17.16
N LYS A 65 -36.77 18.19 16.35
CA LYS A 65 -37.93 18.05 15.45
C LYS A 65 -38.68 16.75 15.67
N GLY A 66 -39.99 16.87 15.91
CA GLY A 66 -40.89 15.72 15.92
C GLY A 66 -41.36 15.36 14.52
N ARG A 67 -41.37 14.06 14.17
CA ARG A 67 -41.84 13.59 12.86
C ARG A 67 -42.64 12.30 12.97
N LYS A 68 -43.77 12.25 12.25
CA LYS A 68 -44.55 11.03 12.10
C LYS A 68 -43.91 10.11 11.05
N TYR A 69 -43.77 8.83 11.40
CA TYR A 69 -43.36 7.77 10.47
C TYR A 69 -44.40 6.65 10.43
N SER A 70 -44.34 5.84 9.38
CA SER A 70 -45.05 4.55 9.31
C SER A 70 -44.25 3.40 9.92
N LYS A 71 -42.90 3.49 9.85
CA LYS A 71 -41.94 2.55 10.43
C LYS A 71 -40.70 3.32 10.88
N LEU A 72 -40.10 2.91 12.00
CA LEU A 72 -38.88 3.50 12.55
C LEU A 72 -37.68 2.58 12.25
N ASN A 73 -36.76 3.05 11.39
CA ASN A 73 -35.53 2.34 11.02
C ASN A 73 -34.36 2.76 11.93
N LYS A 74 -33.18 2.15 11.82
CA LYS A 74 -31.97 2.61 12.55
C LYS A 74 -31.41 3.94 12.03
N VAL A 75 -31.67 4.25 10.76
CA VAL A 75 -31.18 5.44 10.07
C VAL A 75 -32.35 6.09 9.34
N ILE A 76 -32.44 7.41 9.42
CA ILE A 76 -33.44 8.19 8.69
C ILE A 76 -32.78 9.29 7.88
N LYS A 77 -33.44 9.72 6.81
CA LYS A 77 -33.10 10.94 6.09
C LYS A 77 -34.12 12.03 6.45
N TYR A 78 -33.63 13.20 6.82
CA TYR A 78 -34.46 14.33 7.19
C TYR A 78 -34.00 15.61 6.46
N PRO A 79 -34.92 16.38 5.84
CA PRO A 79 -34.59 17.63 5.19
C PRO A 79 -34.34 18.73 6.23
N VAL A 80 -33.16 19.32 6.22
CA VAL A 80 -32.77 20.44 7.10
C VAL A 80 -32.68 21.72 6.29
N ASP A 81 -33.22 22.82 6.81
CA ASP A 81 -33.15 24.14 6.15
C ASP A 81 -31.71 24.64 6.08
N VAL A 82 -31.30 25.12 4.91
CA VAL A 82 -29.96 25.69 4.70
C VAL A 82 -29.74 26.93 5.57
N LYS A 83 -30.81 27.68 5.87
CA LYS A 83 -30.75 28.81 6.80
C LYS A 83 -30.35 28.37 8.21
N ASP A 84 -30.91 27.27 8.70
CA ASP A 84 -30.55 26.70 10.01
C ASP A 84 -29.10 26.21 10.01
N LEU A 85 -28.65 25.52 8.95
CA LEU A 85 -27.24 25.10 8.83
C LEU A 85 -26.27 26.28 8.92
N ASN A 86 -26.61 27.42 8.28
CA ASN A 86 -25.79 28.63 8.35
C ASN A 86 -25.81 29.26 9.75
N VAL A 87 -26.91 29.18 10.49
CA VAL A 87 -26.98 29.62 11.90
C VAL A 87 -26.13 28.70 12.78
N PHE A 88 -26.23 27.38 12.61
CA PHE A 88 -25.39 26.43 13.33
C PHE A 88 -23.91 26.69 13.07
N LEU A 89 -23.51 26.97 11.83
CA LEU A 89 -22.12 27.30 11.50
C LEU A 89 -21.62 28.55 12.23
N LYS A 90 -22.47 29.58 12.38
CA LYS A 90 -22.14 30.81 13.12
C LYS A 90 -21.98 30.56 14.63
N GLU A 91 -22.72 29.59 15.16
CA GLU A 91 -22.70 29.19 16.57
C GLU A 91 -21.71 28.04 16.87
N ASN A 92 -20.79 27.76 15.94
CA ASN A 92 -19.79 26.68 16.03
C ASN A 92 -20.41 25.27 16.14
N GLY A 93 -21.59 25.08 15.58
CA GLY A 93 -22.26 23.80 15.43
C GLY A 93 -23.45 23.61 16.38
N ALA A 94 -24.16 22.51 16.17
CA ALA A 94 -25.35 22.12 16.93
C ALA A 94 -25.49 20.61 17.00
N VAL A 95 -26.17 20.11 18.03
CA VAL A 95 -26.67 18.73 18.05
C VAL A 95 -28.13 18.75 17.59
N TYR A 96 -28.42 18.05 16.50
CA TYR A 96 -29.75 18.07 15.89
C TYR A 96 -30.45 16.73 16.16
N PHE A 97 -31.59 16.79 16.85
CA PHE A 97 -32.48 15.68 17.11
C PHE A 97 -33.68 15.63 16.17
N VAL A 98 -34.00 14.43 15.71
CA VAL A 98 -35.27 14.11 15.07
C VAL A 98 -35.92 12.99 15.87
N VAL A 99 -37.09 13.23 16.45
CA VAL A 99 -37.86 12.22 17.19
C VAL A 99 -38.92 11.64 16.28
N GLY A 100 -38.69 10.41 15.83
CA GLY A 100 -39.64 9.64 15.03
C GLY A 100 -40.74 9.06 15.91
N GLN A 101 -41.99 9.20 15.50
CA GLN A 101 -43.16 8.81 16.29
C GLN A 101 -44.18 8.05 15.43
N ILE A 102 -44.70 6.92 15.94
CA ILE A 102 -45.79 6.15 15.35
C ILE A 102 -47.04 6.33 16.21
N TYR A 103 -48.16 6.57 15.56
CA TYR A 103 -49.45 6.82 16.21
C TYR A 103 -50.49 5.79 15.77
N ASN A 104 -51.25 5.27 16.74
CA ASN A 104 -52.39 4.38 16.47
C ASN A 104 -53.64 5.17 15.99
N SER A 105 -54.74 4.43 15.74
CA SER A 105 -56.04 4.99 15.34
C SER A 105 -56.62 5.98 16.36
N GLU A 106 -56.33 5.80 17.65
CA GLU A 106 -56.73 6.69 18.75
C GLU A 106 -55.83 7.94 18.91
N LYS A 107 -54.90 8.18 17.98
CA LYS A 107 -53.92 9.29 18.02
C LYS A 107 -53.03 9.26 19.27
N ARG A 108 -52.78 8.08 19.83
CA ARG A 108 -51.78 7.86 20.89
C ARG A 108 -50.46 7.46 20.24
N CYS A 109 -49.36 8.05 20.72
CA CYS A 109 -48.02 7.65 20.31
C CYS A 109 -47.76 6.27 20.93
N VAL A 110 -47.58 5.26 20.08
CA VAL A 110 -47.37 3.86 20.51
C VAL A 110 -45.92 3.43 20.38
N GLU A 111 -45.13 4.11 19.56
CA GLU A 111 -43.70 3.84 19.39
C GLU A 111 -42.97 5.14 19.08
N SER A 112 -41.75 5.28 19.58
CA SER A 112 -40.88 6.42 19.28
C SER A 112 -39.41 6.04 19.28
N LYS A 113 -38.63 6.71 18.44
CA LYS A 113 -37.17 6.61 18.39
C LYS A 113 -36.54 8.00 18.26
N ILE A 114 -35.41 8.20 18.93
CA ILE A 114 -34.63 9.44 18.87
C ILE A 114 -33.46 9.22 17.92
N TYR A 115 -33.36 10.11 16.93
CA TYR A 115 -32.26 10.16 15.98
C TYR A 115 -31.47 11.44 16.20
N MET A 116 -30.16 11.37 16.01
CA MET A 116 -29.26 12.49 16.21
C MET A 116 -28.27 12.65 15.05
N ARG A 117 -27.83 13.89 14.84
CA ARG A 117 -26.63 14.23 14.08
C ARG A 117 -25.87 15.38 14.75
N HIS A 118 -24.56 15.24 14.91
CA HIS A 118 -23.64 16.32 15.26
C HIS A 118 -23.33 17.14 14.00
N LEU A 119 -23.78 18.39 13.99
CA LEU A 119 -23.56 19.34 12.90
C LEU A 119 -22.46 20.32 13.31
N LEU A 120 -21.21 19.86 13.28
CA LEU A 120 -20.02 20.68 13.53
C LEU A 120 -19.60 21.46 12.26
N PRO A 121 -18.79 22.54 12.38
CA PRO A 121 -18.43 23.40 11.24
C PRO A 121 -17.92 22.67 10.00
N LEU A 122 -16.99 21.71 10.14
CA LEU A 122 -16.47 20.94 9.01
C LEU A 122 -17.55 20.06 8.35
N THR A 123 -18.43 19.44 9.15
CA THR A 123 -19.58 18.67 8.65
C THR A 123 -20.57 19.56 7.91
N ILE A 124 -20.90 20.72 8.48
CA ILE A 124 -21.82 21.68 7.85
C ILE A 124 -21.24 22.17 6.52
N ASN A 125 -19.97 22.58 6.48
CA ASN A 125 -19.31 23.03 5.25
C ASN A 125 -19.33 21.96 4.16
N LYS A 126 -19.04 20.71 4.53
CA LYS A 126 -19.13 19.57 3.61
C LYS A 126 -20.55 19.32 3.10
N ILE A 127 -21.57 19.47 3.95
CA ILE A 127 -22.98 19.31 3.57
C ILE A 127 -23.43 20.43 2.63
N LEU A 128 -23.02 21.66 2.90
CA LEU A 128 -23.38 22.86 2.15
C LEU A 128 -22.66 22.98 0.80
N HIS A 129 -21.48 22.38 0.65
CA HIS A 129 -20.67 22.45 -0.55
C HIS A 129 -21.49 22.11 -1.81
N ASN A 130 -21.57 23.06 -2.75
CA ASN A 130 -22.37 23.02 -4.00
C ASN A 130 -23.90 22.95 -3.79
N LYS A 131 -24.39 23.23 -2.59
CA LYS A 131 -25.82 23.19 -2.22
C LYS A 131 -26.28 24.43 -1.45
N GLU A 132 -25.48 25.49 -1.45
CA GLU A 132 -25.67 26.71 -0.66
C GLU A 132 -26.95 27.47 -1.06
N LYS A 133 -27.42 27.27 -2.31
CA LYS A 133 -28.64 27.90 -2.85
C LYS A 133 -29.90 27.08 -2.63
N GLN A 134 -29.80 25.84 -2.13
CA GLN A 134 -30.97 24.99 -1.89
C GLN A 134 -31.76 25.52 -0.68
N LYS A 135 -33.07 25.28 -0.65
CA LYS A 135 -33.88 25.60 0.52
C LYS A 135 -33.56 24.64 1.67
N THR A 136 -33.58 23.35 1.37
CA THR A 136 -33.30 22.27 2.33
C THR A 136 -32.31 21.28 1.75
N ILE A 137 -31.57 20.60 2.61
CA ILE A 137 -30.68 19.49 2.26
C ILE A 137 -31.10 18.27 3.07
N SER A 138 -31.27 17.12 2.40
CA SER A 138 -31.56 15.86 3.07
C SER A 138 -30.29 15.31 3.74
N ILE A 139 -30.30 15.22 5.07
CA ILE A 139 -29.18 14.73 5.90
C ILE A 139 -29.57 13.41 6.55
N SER A 140 -28.61 12.49 6.72
CA SER A 140 -28.82 11.24 7.46
C SER A 140 -28.64 11.44 8.96
N PHE A 141 -29.57 10.91 9.74
CA PHE A 141 -29.54 10.89 11.20
C PHE A 141 -29.59 9.45 11.69
N TYR A 142 -28.92 9.18 12.82
CA TYR A 142 -28.76 7.84 13.36
C TYR A 142 -29.43 7.71 14.71
N GLU A 143 -29.99 6.53 14.98
CA GLU A 143 -30.53 6.19 16.29
C GLU A 143 -29.45 6.36 17.38
N ILE A 144 -29.83 7.05 18.46
CA ILE A 144 -28.92 7.27 19.60
C ILE A 144 -28.74 5.97 20.38
N ASN A 145 -27.55 5.77 20.94
CA ASN A 145 -27.35 4.79 22.00
C ASN A 145 -27.24 5.59 23.32
N LEU A 146 -28.19 5.38 24.23
CA LEU A 146 -28.28 6.18 25.45
C LEU A 146 -27.04 6.01 26.34
N GLU A 147 -26.49 4.79 26.40
CA GLU A 147 -25.29 4.48 27.19
C GLU A 147 -24.05 5.24 26.69
N GLU A 148 -24.01 5.54 25.39
CA GLU A 148 -22.89 6.25 24.75
C GLU A 148 -23.12 7.76 24.66
N PHE A 149 -24.35 8.23 24.86
CA PHE A 149 -24.76 9.60 24.54
C PHE A 149 -24.00 10.67 25.34
N TYR A 150 -23.71 10.41 26.62
CA TYR A 150 -22.84 11.30 27.41
C TYR A 150 -21.44 11.42 26.78
N GLY A 151 -20.85 10.29 26.35
CA GLY A 151 -19.57 10.26 25.66
C GLY A 151 -19.62 10.98 24.31
N GLU A 152 -20.72 10.86 23.56
CA GLU A 152 -20.95 11.62 22.34
C GLU A 152 -21.01 13.15 22.62
N CYS A 153 -21.65 13.58 23.72
CA CYS A 153 -21.66 14.99 24.13
C CYS A 153 -20.25 15.52 24.43
N ILE A 154 -19.43 14.74 25.16
CA ILE A 154 -18.03 15.11 25.42
C ILE A 154 -17.23 15.23 24.11
N LYS A 155 -17.34 14.23 23.23
CA LYS A 155 -16.68 14.27 21.91
C LYS A 155 -17.15 15.45 21.06
N PHE A 156 -18.43 15.80 21.09
CA PHE A 156 -18.94 16.99 20.42
C PHE A 156 -18.24 18.25 20.93
N ILE A 157 -18.13 18.42 22.25
CA ILE A 157 -17.46 19.58 22.88
C ILE A 157 -15.98 19.65 22.48
N GLU A 158 -15.27 18.53 22.53
CA GLU A 158 -13.87 18.41 22.12
C GLU A 158 -13.68 18.81 20.66
N HIS A 159 -14.39 18.18 19.74
CA HIS A 159 -14.28 18.49 18.32
C HIS A 159 -14.76 19.90 17.97
N GLN A 160 -15.79 20.41 18.64
CA GLN A 160 -16.22 21.79 18.52
C GLN A 160 -15.10 22.75 18.87
N SER A 161 -14.39 22.54 19.98
CA SER A 161 -13.29 23.42 20.42
C SER A 161 -12.16 23.52 19.40
N ILE A 162 -11.79 22.38 18.77
CA ILE A 162 -10.77 22.34 17.73
C ILE A 162 -11.25 23.09 16.47
N GLN A 163 -12.51 22.89 16.07
CA GLN A 163 -13.05 23.47 14.84
C GLN A 163 -13.40 24.96 14.93
N VAL A 164 -13.39 25.55 16.13
CA VAL A 164 -13.52 27.00 16.34
C VAL A 164 -12.27 27.75 15.86
N ILE A 165 -11.09 27.11 15.90
CA ILE A 165 -9.82 27.68 15.46
C ILE A 165 -9.86 27.77 13.93
N ARG A 166 -10.37 28.89 13.43
CA ARG A 166 -10.49 29.17 11.98
C ARG A 166 -9.12 29.06 11.31
N MET A 167 -9.12 28.48 10.11
CA MET A 167 -7.97 28.48 9.21
C MET A 167 -7.54 29.92 8.88
N ASN A 168 -6.60 30.49 9.65
CA ASN A 168 -5.73 31.52 9.10
C ASN A 168 -4.64 30.79 8.32
N SER A 169 -4.69 30.95 7.00
CA SER A 169 -3.81 30.31 6.01
C SER A 169 -2.31 30.57 6.22
N SER A 170 -1.95 31.49 7.12
CA SER A 170 -0.57 31.86 7.45
C SER A 170 0.15 30.93 8.44
N LEU A 171 -0.55 30.00 9.12
CA LEU A 171 0.06 29.10 10.12
C LEU A 171 0.57 27.76 9.55
N ILE A 172 0.55 27.59 8.23
CA ILE A 172 1.09 26.40 7.55
C ILE A 172 2.58 26.62 7.26
N GLN A 173 3.39 26.80 8.30
CA GLN A 173 4.84 26.69 8.17
C GLN A 173 5.36 25.36 8.75
N HIS A 174 6.53 25.03 8.21
CA HIS A 174 7.22 23.74 8.10
C HIS A 174 7.37 22.93 9.39
N GLY A 175 7.43 21.61 9.22
CA GLY A 175 7.65 20.61 10.27
C GLY A 175 6.85 19.34 9.98
N SER A 176 7.43 18.16 10.24
CA SER A 176 6.74 16.87 10.19
C SER A 176 5.60 16.87 11.21
N LYS A 177 4.34 16.97 10.76
CA LYS A 177 3.17 17.04 11.66
C LYS A 177 2.38 15.74 11.60
N ASN A 178 1.90 15.29 12.75
CA ASN A 178 1.06 14.09 12.86
C ASN A 178 -0.37 14.42 12.39
N LEU A 179 -0.94 13.54 11.58
CA LEU A 179 -2.34 13.61 11.19
C LEU A 179 -3.17 12.74 12.14
N ILE A 180 -4.30 13.25 12.59
CA ILE A 180 -5.23 12.53 13.46
C ILE A 180 -6.60 12.49 12.80
N VAL A 181 -7.23 11.33 12.82
CA VAL A 181 -8.61 11.15 12.35
C VAL A 181 -9.49 10.78 13.55
N GLY A 182 -10.59 11.50 13.73
CA GLY A 182 -11.55 11.24 14.81
C GLY A 182 -12.99 11.49 14.37
N THR A 183 -13.96 11.11 15.19
CA THR A 183 -15.38 11.39 14.94
C THR A 183 -16.07 11.80 16.25
N SER A 184 -17.03 12.71 16.13
CA SER A 184 -17.78 13.25 17.27
C SER A 184 -18.93 12.36 17.72
N GLU A 185 -19.25 11.33 16.95
CA GLU A 185 -20.36 10.41 17.19
C GLU A 185 -19.80 9.00 17.38
N SER A 186 -20.54 8.11 18.03
CA SER A 186 -20.21 6.69 17.99
C SER A 186 -20.25 6.18 16.55
N ILE A 187 -19.30 5.33 16.19
CA ILE A 187 -19.18 4.81 14.82
C ILE A 187 -20.42 3.99 14.49
N LYS A 188 -21.24 4.52 13.59
CA LYS A 188 -22.44 3.83 13.12
C LYS A 188 -22.06 2.98 11.93
N ILE A 189 -22.17 1.67 12.08
CA ILE A 189 -21.79 0.70 11.06
C ILE A 189 -23.05 0.24 10.31
N ASP A 190 -22.96 0.16 8.98
CA ASP A 190 -24.02 -0.41 8.16
C ASP A 190 -24.07 -1.95 8.24
N GLU A 191 -25.03 -2.56 7.55
CA GLU A 191 -25.16 -4.03 7.51
C GLU A 191 -23.94 -4.74 6.92
N ASN A 192 -23.07 -4.02 6.21
CA ASN A 192 -21.89 -4.54 5.53
C ASN A 192 -20.59 -4.29 6.30
N GLY A 193 -20.63 -3.60 7.44
CA GLY A 193 -19.43 -3.31 8.23
C GLY A 193 -18.77 -1.96 7.94
N LEU A 194 -19.41 -1.05 7.19
CA LEU A 194 -18.84 0.26 6.86
C LEU A 194 -19.35 1.39 7.77
N PRO A 195 -18.44 2.24 8.28
CA PRO A 195 -18.80 3.47 8.96
C PRO A 195 -19.66 4.39 8.09
N GLN A 196 -20.81 4.79 8.62
CA GLN A 196 -21.76 5.68 7.95
C GLN A 196 -21.59 7.15 8.33
N ASN A 197 -21.07 7.43 9.53
CA ASN A 197 -20.87 8.78 10.05
C ASN A 197 -19.63 9.45 9.45
N ASP A 198 -19.54 10.77 9.61
CA ASP A 198 -18.40 11.54 9.14
C ASP A 198 -17.25 11.47 10.14
N PHE A 199 -16.03 11.58 9.62
CA PHE A 199 -14.80 11.71 10.38
C PHE A 199 -14.19 13.08 10.12
N TYR A 200 -13.24 13.49 10.96
CA TYR A 200 -12.54 14.76 10.85
C TYR A 200 -11.05 14.50 10.82
N LEU A 201 -10.37 15.13 9.86
CA LEU A 201 -8.92 15.14 9.75
C LEU A 201 -8.38 16.39 10.43
N TYR A 202 -7.45 16.18 11.35
CA TYR A 202 -6.76 17.22 12.10
C TYR A 202 -5.26 17.12 11.90
N LYS A 203 -4.60 18.27 12.01
CA LYS A 203 -3.14 18.39 12.09
C LYS A 203 -2.76 18.65 13.54
N LYS A 204 -2.02 17.72 14.16
CA LYS A 204 -1.50 17.90 15.52
C LYS A 204 0.01 18.13 15.49
N ASP A 205 0.46 19.10 16.28
CA ASP A 205 1.86 19.31 16.57
C ASP A 205 2.38 18.16 17.44
N PRO A 206 3.43 17.41 17.01
CA PRO A 206 4.00 16.33 17.82
C PRO A 206 4.42 16.77 19.22
N LEU A 207 4.80 18.04 19.39
CA LEU A 207 5.25 18.59 20.67
C LEU A 207 4.12 19.24 21.49
N ASP A 208 2.88 19.24 20.99
CA ASP A 208 1.71 19.89 21.60
C ASP A 208 1.91 21.39 21.93
N ILE A 209 2.86 22.05 21.24
CA ILE A 209 3.17 23.47 21.41
C ILE A 209 2.12 24.32 20.68
N ASN A 210 1.75 23.92 19.46
CA ASN A 210 0.74 24.59 18.66
C ASN A 210 -0.64 23.94 18.82
N PRO A 211 -1.73 24.74 18.72
CA PRO A 211 -3.07 24.19 18.76
C PRO A 211 -3.30 23.19 17.61
N THR A 212 -4.13 22.18 17.88
CA THR A 212 -4.57 21.23 16.84
C THR A 212 -5.41 21.98 15.80
N LEU A 213 -5.08 21.79 14.52
CA LEU A 213 -5.71 22.52 13.42
C LEU A 213 -6.73 21.64 12.66
N PRO A 214 -7.96 22.13 12.42
CA PRO A 214 -8.94 21.46 11.56
C PRO A 214 -8.50 21.49 10.09
N ILE A 215 -8.52 20.33 9.42
CA ILE A 215 -8.25 20.23 7.97
C ILE A 215 -9.57 20.06 7.21
N THR A 216 -10.27 18.94 7.40
CA THR A 216 -11.49 18.64 6.62
C THR A 216 -12.35 17.56 7.26
N ALA A 217 -13.59 17.42 6.80
CA ALA A 217 -14.45 16.29 7.11
C ALA A 217 -14.34 15.19 6.02
N LEU A 218 -14.21 13.95 6.45
CA LEU A 218 -14.02 12.75 5.64
C LEU A 218 -15.27 11.86 5.69
N SER A 219 -15.48 11.07 4.64
CA SER A 219 -16.39 9.90 4.69
C SER A 219 -15.60 8.67 4.29
N ILE A 220 -15.78 7.58 5.03
CA ILE A 220 -15.20 6.30 4.66
C ILE A 220 -16.01 5.73 3.48
N THR A 221 -15.35 5.55 2.35
CA THR A 221 -15.95 4.98 1.12
C THR A 221 -15.55 3.54 0.90
N LYS A 222 -14.37 3.16 1.39
CA LYS A 222 -13.78 1.83 1.28
C LYS A 222 -12.95 1.52 2.53
N LEU A 223 -13.02 0.28 3.00
CA LEU A 223 -12.12 -0.30 3.99
C LEU A 223 -11.33 -1.43 3.36
N GLU A 224 -10.03 -1.50 3.64
CA GLU A 224 -9.14 -2.55 3.16
C GLU A 224 -8.30 -3.08 4.33
N SER A 225 -8.24 -4.40 4.47
CA SER A 225 -7.36 -5.08 5.42
C SER A 225 -6.66 -6.24 4.72
N GLY A 226 -5.44 -6.55 5.12
CA GLY A 226 -4.67 -7.64 4.52
C GLY A 226 -3.76 -8.27 5.56
N ASN A 227 -3.98 -9.55 5.87
CA ASN A 227 -3.22 -10.28 6.88
C ASN A 227 -3.12 -11.77 6.52
N TYR A 228 -2.12 -12.45 7.07
CA TYR A 228 -2.11 -13.90 7.09
C TYR A 228 -3.16 -14.43 8.07
N THR A 229 -4.04 -15.31 7.61
CA THR A 229 -5.01 -16.02 8.43
C THR A 229 -4.94 -17.52 8.16
N THR A 230 -5.36 -18.30 9.12
CA THR A 230 -5.67 -19.71 8.91
C THR A 230 -7.06 -19.81 8.28
N VAL A 231 -7.16 -20.55 7.19
CA VAL A 231 -8.42 -20.91 6.54
C VAL A 231 -8.62 -22.40 6.70
N ARG A 232 -9.82 -22.79 7.15
CA ARG A 232 -10.19 -24.19 7.29
C ARG A 232 -10.83 -24.69 5.99
N LEU A 233 -10.27 -25.75 5.42
CA LEU A 233 -10.76 -26.42 4.20
C LEU A 233 -10.83 -27.92 4.50
N ASN A 234 -11.99 -28.56 4.48
CA ASN A 234 -12.15 -30.00 4.74
C ASN A 234 -11.46 -30.54 6.02
N GLY A 235 -11.38 -29.72 7.07
CA GLY A 235 -10.69 -30.09 8.33
C GLY A 235 -9.17 -29.90 8.30
N GLU A 236 -8.59 -29.59 7.12
CA GLU A 236 -7.23 -29.09 6.99
C GLU A 236 -7.16 -27.59 7.25
N TYR A 237 -5.99 -27.14 7.70
CA TYR A 237 -5.72 -25.75 8.02
C TYR A 237 -4.63 -25.22 7.09
N LEU A 238 -4.99 -24.22 6.28
CA LEU A 238 -4.08 -23.56 5.35
C LEU A 238 -3.80 -22.14 5.83
N ARG A 239 -2.53 -21.78 6.05
CA ARG A 239 -2.15 -20.43 6.42
C ARG A 239 -1.86 -19.61 5.16
N ILE A 240 -2.73 -18.66 4.84
CA ILE A 240 -2.67 -17.88 3.60
C ILE A 240 -2.85 -16.39 3.86
N PHE A 241 -2.34 -15.57 2.95
CA PHE A 241 -2.59 -14.14 2.99
C PHE A 241 -3.97 -13.85 2.41
N VAL A 242 -4.82 -13.17 3.18
CA VAL A 242 -6.14 -12.75 2.73
C VAL A 242 -6.25 -11.24 2.82
N ARG A 243 -6.72 -10.63 1.73
CA ARG A 243 -7.07 -9.23 1.65
C ARG A 243 -8.58 -9.08 1.53
N ILE A 244 -9.18 -8.32 2.42
CA ILE A 244 -10.61 -8.03 2.42
C ILE A 244 -10.78 -6.56 2.09
N GLU A 245 -11.61 -6.30 1.10
CA GLU A 245 -12.02 -4.96 0.71
C GLU A 245 -13.53 -4.83 0.85
N LYS A 246 -14.01 -3.77 1.49
CA LYS A 246 -15.44 -3.51 1.68
C LYS A 246 -15.79 -2.11 1.21
N THR A 247 -16.84 -2.01 0.41
CA THR A 247 -17.45 -0.75 -0.05
C THR A 247 -18.96 -0.81 0.18
N LYS A 248 -19.68 0.30 -0.06
CA LYS A 248 -21.16 0.30 0.05
C LYS A 248 -21.84 -0.60 -1.00
N GLU A 249 -21.11 -0.99 -2.03
CA GLU A 249 -21.65 -1.69 -3.20
C GLU A 249 -21.25 -3.16 -3.23
N TYR A 250 -20.12 -3.51 -2.61
CA TYR A 250 -19.58 -4.86 -2.64
C TYR A 250 -18.58 -5.14 -1.51
N GLN A 251 -18.34 -6.43 -1.28
CA GLN A 251 -17.16 -6.94 -0.58
C GLN A 251 -16.32 -7.82 -1.50
N LYS A 252 -15.00 -7.68 -1.39
CA LYS A 252 -14.00 -8.53 -2.03
C LYS A 252 -13.21 -9.28 -0.98
N ILE A 253 -12.97 -10.56 -1.23
CA ILE A 253 -12.02 -11.39 -0.49
C ILE A 253 -11.02 -11.92 -1.49
N ILE A 254 -9.75 -11.61 -1.27
CA ILE A 254 -8.66 -11.87 -2.21
C ILE A 254 -7.63 -12.76 -1.52
N PHE A 255 -7.50 -13.99 -1.99
CA PHE A 255 -6.61 -15.01 -1.46
C PHE A 255 -5.28 -14.99 -2.19
N ASN A 256 -4.20 -14.81 -1.45
CA ASN A 256 -2.82 -14.84 -1.94
C ASN A 256 -2.55 -13.93 -3.16
N GLN A 257 -3.37 -12.87 -3.34
CA GLN A 257 -3.38 -11.99 -4.52
C GLN A 257 -3.77 -12.69 -5.85
N SER A 258 -4.07 -13.99 -5.82
CA SER A 258 -4.35 -14.80 -7.00
C SER A 258 -5.84 -15.01 -7.26
N LEU A 259 -6.65 -15.26 -6.23
CA LEU A 259 -8.10 -15.51 -6.37
C LEU A 259 -8.91 -14.42 -5.67
N GLU A 260 -9.82 -13.78 -6.41
CA GLU A 260 -10.76 -12.77 -5.91
C GLU A 260 -12.19 -13.32 -5.94
N ILE A 261 -12.87 -13.18 -4.80
CA ILE A 261 -14.31 -13.39 -4.65
C ILE A 261 -14.96 -12.05 -4.38
N THR A 262 -15.85 -11.60 -5.26
CA THR A 262 -16.60 -10.36 -5.10
C THR A 262 -18.06 -10.65 -4.83
N HIS A 263 -18.58 -10.27 -3.66
CA HIS A 263 -20.02 -10.25 -3.37
C HIS A 263 -20.59 -8.86 -3.65
N ILE A 264 -21.52 -8.75 -4.60
CA ILE A 264 -22.16 -7.51 -5.01
C ILE A 264 -23.52 -7.41 -4.28
N TYR A 265 -23.59 -6.59 -3.23
CA TYR A 265 -24.73 -6.56 -2.30
C TYR A 265 -26.07 -6.31 -2.99
N LYS A 266 -26.15 -5.31 -3.89
CA LYS A 266 -27.42 -4.92 -4.52
C LYS A 266 -28.03 -6.03 -5.38
N LYS A 267 -27.19 -6.87 -5.98
CA LYS A 267 -27.64 -7.97 -6.86
C LYS A 267 -27.70 -9.30 -6.11
N ASP A 268 -27.10 -9.35 -4.93
CA ASP A 268 -26.82 -10.57 -4.19
C ASP A 268 -26.14 -11.66 -5.04
N ILE A 269 -25.15 -11.23 -5.84
CA ILE A 269 -24.39 -12.10 -6.74
C ILE A 269 -22.95 -12.16 -6.27
N GLN A 270 -22.35 -13.34 -6.32
CA GLN A 270 -20.92 -13.54 -6.12
C GLN A 270 -20.22 -13.76 -7.46
N LYS A 271 -19.00 -13.25 -7.59
CA LYS A 271 -18.15 -13.42 -8.78
C LYS A 271 -16.78 -13.91 -8.37
N LEU A 272 -16.27 -14.92 -9.08
CA LEU A 272 -14.91 -15.40 -8.91
C LEU A 272 -14.04 -14.95 -10.06
N LYS A 273 -12.81 -14.57 -9.74
CA LYS A 273 -11.83 -14.14 -10.72
C LYS A 273 -10.43 -14.54 -10.26
N PHE A 274 -9.68 -15.19 -11.15
CA PHE A 274 -8.23 -15.31 -11.00
C PHE A 274 -7.53 -14.06 -11.57
N HIS A 275 -6.51 -13.59 -10.84
CA HIS A 275 -5.56 -12.56 -11.29
C HIS A 275 -4.35 -13.21 -11.95
N SER A 276 -3.48 -12.42 -12.58
CA SER A 276 -2.26 -12.93 -13.20
C SER A 276 -1.36 -13.64 -12.17
N LEU A 277 -0.64 -14.66 -12.62
CA LEU A 277 0.30 -15.42 -11.80
C LEU A 277 1.40 -14.51 -11.25
N LEU A 278 1.68 -14.59 -9.95
CA LEU A 278 2.81 -13.90 -9.30
C LEU A 278 3.73 -14.85 -8.53
N ASP A 279 3.21 -16.02 -8.17
CA ASP A 279 3.89 -17.02 -7.36
C ASP A 279 3.13 -18.34 -7.55
N ILE A 280 3.82 -19.37 -8.07
CA ILE A 280 3.22 -20.67 -8.39
C ILE A 280 2.56 -21.29 -7.16
N ASN A 281 3.26 -21.32 -6.02
CA ASN A 281 2.78 -21.99 -4.81
C ASN A 281 1.51 -21.31 -4.29
N LYS A 282 1.54 -19.97 -4.22
CA LYS A 282 0.38 -19.16 -3.82
C LYS A 282 -0.81 -19.32 -4.77
N TYR A 283 -0.55 -19.47 -6.06
CA TYR A 283 -1.58 -19.69 -7.07
C TYR A 283 -2.19 -21.09 -6.98
N ILE A 284 -1.38 -22.12 -6.74
CA ILE A 284 -1.84 -23.50 -6.47
C ILE A 284 -2.71 -23.53 -5.20
N GLU A 285 -2.30 -22.84 -4.13
CA GLU A 285 -3.12 -22.68 -2.92
C GLU A 285 -4.46 -22.00 -3.23
N ALA A 286 -4.45 -20.96 -4.07
CA ALA A 286 -5.67 -20.30 -4.51
C ALA A 286 -6.58 -21.22 -5.35
N ILE A 287 -6.00 -22.12 -6.16
CA ILE A 287 -6.74 -23.17 -6.86
C ILE A 287 -7.38 -24.16 -5.88
N LYS A 288 -6.68 -24.56 -4.81
CA LYS A 288 -7.27 -25.43 -3.76
C LYS A 288 -8.51 -24.79 -3.15
N ILE A 289 -8.44 -23.49 -2.85
CA ILE A 289 -9.58 -22.70 -2.33
C ILE A 289 -10.71 -22.65 -3.36
N TYR A 290 -10.40 -22.39 -4.64
CA TYR A 290 -11.39 -22.40 -5.71
C TYR A 290 -12.10 -23.76 -5.82
N LYS A 291 -11.37 -24.88 -5.73
CA LYS A 291 -11.97 -26.22 -5.78
C LYS A 291 -12.89 -26.47 -4.59
N ALA A 292 -12.46 -26.10 -3.38
CA ALA A 292 -13.29 -26.18 -2.17
C ALA A 292 -14.61 -25.41 -2.33
N ILE A 293 -14.51 -24.18 -2.84
CA ILE A 293 -15.64 -23.32 -3.21
C ILE A 293 -16.61 -24.05 -4.13
N VAL A 294 -16.17 -24.50 -5.31
CA VAL A 294 -17.09 -25.10 -6.29
C VAL A 294 -17.74 -26.39 -5.77
N ASN A 295 -17.08 -27.10 -4.85
CA ASN A 295 -17.65 -28.27 -4.19
C ASN A 295 -18.64 -27.92 -3.04
N ASN A 296 -19.05 -26.65 -2.92
CA ASN A 296 -19.94 -26.13 -1.88
C ASN A 296 -19.39 -26.32 -0.45
N GLU A 297 -18.08 -26.31 -0.29
CA GLU A 297 -17.46 -26.40 1.03
C GLU A 297 -17.53 -25.05 1.76
N ILE A 298 -17.74 -25.09 3.07
CA ILE A 298 -17.75 -23.89 3.90
C ILE A 298 -16.31 -23.45 4.10
N ILE A 299 -16.00 -22.23 3.65
CA ILE A 299 -14.70 -21.62 3.88
C ILE A 299 -14.82 -20.61 5.01
N GLU A 300 -14.12 -20.88 6.10
CA GLU A 300 -14.14 -20.04 7.28
C GLU A 300 -12.74 -19.69 7.78
N SER A 301 -12.67 -18.51 8.36
CA SER A 301 -11.54 -17.90 9.05
C SER A 301 -12.13 -17.10 10.23
N GLU A 302 -11.30 -16.74 11.19
CA GLU A 302 -11.66 -15.74 12.21
C GLU A 302 -12.17 -14.42 11.61
N LEU A 303 -11.82 -14.12 10.35
CA LEU A 303 -12.13 -12.86 9.67
C LEU A 303 -13.39 -12.92 8.80
N PHE A 304 -13.80 -14.09 8.34
CA PHE A 304 -14.90 -14.24 7.38
C PHE A 304 -15.45 -15.66 7.36
N LYS A 305 -16.69 -15.77 6.90
CA LYS A 305 -17.33 -17.02 6.50
C LYS A 305 -17.89 -16.83 5.10
N ILE A 306 -17.55 -17.73 4.18
CA ILE A 306 -18.04 -17.69 2.80
C ILE A 306 -18.97 -18.88 2.61
N GLU A 307 -20.21 -18.56 2.25
CA GLU A 307 -21.19 -19.51 1.73
C GLU A 307 -21.51 -19.04 0.31
N LEU A 308 -21.37 -19.93 -0.67
CA LEU A 308 -21.62 -19.58 -2.06
C LEU A 308 -23.11 -19.54 -2.36
N ILE A 309 -23.48 -18.58 -3.19
CA ILE A 309 -24.87 -18.38 -3.62
C ILE A 309 -25.13 -19.09 -4.95
N ASP A 310 -24.11 -19.25 -5.81
CA ASP A 310 -24.24 -19.80 -7.17
C ASP A 310 -23.26 -20.95 -7.44
N SER A 311 -23.69 -21.90 -8.28
CA SER A 311 -22.85 -22.97 -8.83
C SER A 311 -21.97 -22.42 -9.95
N PHE A 312 -20.65 -22.62 -9.86
CA PHE A 312 -19.70 -22.24 -10.91
C PHE A 312 -19.30 -23.46 -11.72
N GLU A 313 -19.53 -23.42 -13.03
CA GLU A 313 -19.16 -24.47 -13.98
C GLU A 313 -17.84 -24.09 -14.65
N GLU A 314 -16.69 -24.63 -14.17
CA GLU A 314 -15.45 -24.79 -14.96
C GLU A 314 -14.30 -25.47 -14.16
N ILE A 315 -14.58 -26.52 -13.38
CA ILE A 315 -13.54 -27.26 -12.61
C ILE A 315 -12.47 -27.87 -13.54
N GLU A 316 -12.85 -28.32 -14.74
CA GLU A 316 -11.92 -29.00 -15.65
C GLU A 316 -10.79 -28.09 -16.15
N VAL A 317 -11.10 -26.83 -16.49
CA VAL A 317 -10.10 -25.84 -16.91
C VAL A 317 -9.12 -25.56 -15.77
N ILE A 318 -9.64 -25.39 -14.55
CA ILE A 318 -8.81 -25.14 -13.37
C ILE A 318 -7.94 -26.36 -13.01
N ASN A 319 -8.43 -27.59 -13.24
CA ASN A 319 -7.61 -28.79 -13.10
C ASN A 319 -6.44 -28.80 -14.08
N LYS A 320 -6.68 -28.52 -15.37
CA LYS A 320 -5.62 -28.41 -16.38
C LYS A 320 -4.58 -27.35 -16.02
N ILE A 321 -5.03 -26.20 -15.51
CA ILE A 321 -4.14 -25.15 -15.01
C ILE A 321 -3.27 -25.65 -13.86
N ASN A 322 -3.88 -26.31 -12.87
CA ASN A 322 -3.17 -26.88 -11.73
C ASN A 322 -2.12 -27.91 -12.18
N ASP A 323 -2.45 -28.76 -13.15
CA ASP A 323 -1.54 -29.77 -13.67
C ASP A 323 -0.33 -29.14 -14.38
N HIS A 324 -0.56 -28.14 -15.24
CA HIS A 324 0.54 -27.39 -15.87
C HIS A 324 1.42 -26.67 -14.85
N LEU A 325 0.85 -26.09 -13.79
CA LEU A 325 1.63 -25.41 -12.74
C LEU A 325 2.51 -26.40 -11.95
N ASN A 326 1.99 -27.56 -11.58
CA ASN A 326 2.78 -28.60 -10.91
C ASN A 326 3.87 -29.16 -11.82
N GLU A 327 3.59 -29.28 -13.11
CA GLU A 327 4.56 -29.74 -14.09
C GLU A 327 5.70 -28.71 -14.26
N LEU A 328 5.36 -27.43 -14.38
CA LEU A 328 6.34 -26.35 -14.42
C LEU A 328 7.20 -26.34 -13.16
N ASP A 329 6.60 -26.49 -11.97
CA ASP A 329 7.33 -26.56 -10.70
C ASP A 329 8.33 -27.73 -10.67
N THR A 330 7.93 -28.88 -11.24
CA THR A 330 8.81 -30.06 -11.39
C THR A 330 10.00 -29.76 -12.30
N ILE A 331 9.75 -29.20 -13.48
CA ILE A 331 10.80 -28.83 -14.46
C ILE A 331 11.78 -27.82 -13.84
N LEU A 332 11.26 -26.77 -13.19
CA LEU A 332 12.11 -25.76 -12.55
C LEU A 332 12.94 -26.38 -11.41
N SER A 333 12.36 -27.28 -10.63
CA SER A 333 13.07 -28.01 -9.59
C SER A 333 14.21 -28.89 -10.15
N GLU A 334 13.99 -29.60 -11.26
CA GLU A 334 15.04 -30.35 -11.98
C GLU A 334 16.19 -29.43 -12.44
N MET A 335 15.85 -28.23 -12.89
CA MET A 335 16.82 -27.19 -13.26
C MET A 335 17.48 -26.52 -12.03
N GLN A 336 17.12 -26.90 -10.80
CA GLN A 336 17.56 -26.28 -9.55
C GLN A 336 17.18 -24.79 -9.47
N ILE A 337 15.96 -24.47 -9.92
CA ILE A 337 15.39 -23.14 -9.96
C ILE A 337 14.24 -23.08 -8.96
N ASP A 338 14.27 -22.04 -8.13
CA ASP A 338 13.17 -21.75 -7.23
C ASP A 338 11.98 -21.19 -8.03
N SER A 339 10.85 -21.88 -7.96
CA SER A 339 9.61 -21.48 -8.65
C SER A 339 8.88 -20.31 -7.99
N ARG A 340 9.33 -19.90 -6.79
CA ARG A 340 8.83 -18.70 -6.11
C ARG A 340 9.19 -17.47 -6.96
N TYR A 341 8.28 -16.50 -7.03
CA TYR A 341 8.46 -15.20 -7.70
C TYR A 341 8.36 -15.17 -9.24
N LEU A 342 7.66 -16.14 -9.84
CA LEU A 342 7.26 -16.05 -11.25
C LEU A 342 6.21 -14.98 -11.49
N ASN A 343 6.52 -13.97 -12.30
CA ASN A 343 5.50 -12.99 -12.71
C ASN A 343 4.96 -13.35 -14.09
N GLY A 344 3.66 -13.60 -14.16
CA GLY A 344 2.88 -13.69 -15.37
C GLY A 344 2.88 -12.38 -16.17
N VAL A 345 2.25 -12.41 -17.33
CA VAL A 345 2.23 -11.33 -18.32
C VAL A 345 1.20 -10.27 -17.95
N SER A 346 -0.06 -10.67 -17.84
CA SER A 346 -1.17 -9.71 -17.69
C SER A 346 -2.44 -10.34 -17.14
N ASN A 347 -2.75 -11.58 -17.53
CA ASN A 347 -3.97 -12.27 -17.14
C ASN A 347 -3.76 -13.79 -17.18
N PRO A 348 -4.57 -14.58 -16.44
CA PRO A 348 -4.41 -16.02 -16.33
C PRO A 348 -4.32 -16.78 -17.66
N ILE A 349 -5.06 -16.36 -18.68
CA ILE A 349 -5.10 -17.08 -19.96
C ILE A 349 -3.76 -16.95 -20.68
N ASP A 350 -3.23 -15.74 -20.76
CA ASP A 350 -1.94 -15.50 -21.41
C ASP A 350 -0.77 -16.08 -20.60
N ASP A 351 -0.87 -16.05 -19.27
CA ASP A 351 0.10 -16.72 -18.39
C ASP A 351 0.17 -18.22 -18.72
N MET A 352 -0.98 -18.88 -18.84
CA MET A 352 -1.04 -20.32 -19.13
C MET A 352 -0.54 -20.66 -20.52
N LYS A 353 -0.78 -19.82 -21.53
CA LYS A 353 -0.22 -20.05 -22.89
C LYS A 353 1.30 -20.10 -22.87
N ILE A 354 1.95 -19.16 -22.17
CA ILE A 354 3.41 -19.13 -22.09
C ILE A 354 3.94 -20.32 -21.29
N ILE A 355 3.28 -20.65 -20.17
CA ILE A 355 3.66 -21.81 -19.35
C ILE A 355 3.57 -23.10 -20.17
N SER A 356 2.45 -23.34 -20.85
CA SER A 356 2.26 -24.53 -21.69
C SER A 356 3.30 -24.61 -22.81
N LEU A 357 3.62 -23.49 -23.44
CA LEU A 357 4.65 -23.41 -24.48
C LEU A 357 6.04 -23.75 -23.94
N PHE A 358 6.43 -23.21 -22.77
CA PHE A 358 7.70 -23.53 -22.14
C PHE A 358 7.79 -25.03 -21.79
N ILE A 359 6.72 -25.56 -21.18
CA ILE A 359 6.61 -26.99 -20.83
C ILE A 359 6.79 -27.86 -22.09
N GLU A 360 6.06 -27.56 -23.16
CA GLU A 360 6.12 -28.31 -24.42
C GLU A 360 7.53 -28.26 -25.02
N SER A 361 8.15 -27.08 -25.05
CA SER A 361 9.53 -26.89 -25.50
C SER A 361 10.53 -27.72 -24.70
N TYR A 362 10.40 -27.75 -23.37
CA TYR A 362 11.28 -28.51 -22.49
C TYR A 362 11.11 -30.02 -22.68
N LYS A 363 9.86 -30.52 -22.67
CA LYS A 363 9.56 -31.95 -22.87
C LYS A 363 10.05 -32.49 -24.22
N ASN A 364 9.92 -31.70 -25.27
CA ASN A 364 10.28 -32.11 -26.62
C ASN A 364 11.73 -31.79 -26.98
N ASN A 365 12.52 -31.23 -26.06
CA ASN A 365 13.86 -30.70 -26.33
C ASN A 365 13.88 -29.77 -27.56
N ASN A 366 12.81 -28.99 -27.76
CA ASN A 366 12.64 -28.10 -28.90
C ASN A 366 12.35 -26.67 -28.46
N PHE A 367 13.38 -25.83 -28.54
CA PHE A 367 13.33 -24.41 -28.17
C PHE A 367 13.40 -23.47 -29.38
N GLU A 368 13.08 -23.95 -30.59
CA GLU A 368 13.09 -23.11 -31.80
C GLU A 368 12.13 -21.91 -31.68
N TYR A 369 11.01 -22.06 -30.98
CA TYR A 369 10.08 -20.97 -30.70
C TYR A 369 10.76 -19.80 -29.94
N TYR A 370 11.73 -20.13 -29.09
CA TYR A 370 12.54 -19.16 -28.34
C TYR A 370 13.75 -18.65 -29.13
N GLY A 371 13.91 -19.08 -30.40
CA GLY A 371 15.05 -18.72 -31.25
C GLY A 371 16.36 -19.39 -30.85
N LEU A 372 16.33 -20.44 -30.03
CA LEU A 372 17.51 -21.17 -29.58
C LEU A 372 18.01 -22.09 -30.69
N ASN A 373 19.07 -21.66 -31.39
CA ASN A 373 19.62 -22.39 -32.55
C ASN A 373 21.14 -22.61 -32.50
N LYS A 374 21.82 -22.10 -31.46
CA LYS A 374 23.26 -22.21 -31.25
C LYS A 374 23.57 -22.42 -29.79
N SER A 375 24.64 -23.15 -29.50
CA SER A 375 25.10 -23.33 -28.13
C SER A 375 25.54 -22.00 -27.53
N ASN A 376 24.74 -21.44 -26.63
CA ASN A 376 24.97 -20.11 -26.07
C ASN A 376 24.15 -19.90 -24.78
N ILE A 377 24.46 -18.81 -24.07
CA ILE A 377 23.66 -18.33 -22.95
C ILE A 377 22.51 -17.47 -23.50
N TYR A 378 21.29 -17.74 -23.04
CA TYR A 378 20.07 -17.04 -23.42
C TYR A 378 19.29 -16.59 -22.18
N GLN A 379 18.47 -15.55 -22.38
CA GLN A 379 17.38 -15.20 -21.48
C GLN A 379 16.08 -15.70 -22.10
N LEU A 380 15.49 -16.73 -21.51
CA LEU A 380 14.23 -17.28 -21.97
C LEU A 380 13.11 -16.54 -21.24
N PRO A 381 12.22 -15.83 -21.95
CA PRO A 381 11.06 -15.21 -21.33
C PRO A 381 10.09 -16.28 -20.80
N LEU A 382 9.65 -16.10 -19.57
CA LEU A 382 8.59 -16.86 -18.91
C LEU A 382 7.69 -15.87 -18.16
N GLY A 383 6.68 -15.36 -18.86
CA GLY A 383 5.83 -14.27 -18.39
C GLY A 383 6.53 -12.91 -18.51
N ASN A 384 6.43 -12.08 -17.47
CA ASN A 384 7.21 -10.85 -17.30
C ASN A 384 8.57 -11.10 -16.61
N THR A 385 8.93 -12.37 -16.41
CA THR A 385 10.23 -12.79 -15.88
C THR A 385 11.03 -13.58 -16.90
N ASN A 386 12.33 -13.72 -16.65
CA ASN A 386 13.27 -14.44 -17.51
C ASN A 386 13.92 -15.61 -16.78
N LEU A 387 14.34 -16.60 -17.56
CA LEU A 387 15.21 -17.70 -17.18
C LEU A 387 16.56 -17.51 -17.86
N ALA A 388 17.63 -17.40 -17.07
CA ALA A 388 18.98 -17.36 -17.60
C ALA A 388 19.50 -18.79 -17.79
N VAL A 389 19.58 -19.26 -19.03
CA VAL A 389 19.97 -20.66 -19.32
C VAL A 389 21.10 -20.71 -20.33
N PHE A 390 21.87 -21.79 -20.29
CA PHE A 390 22.73 -22.19 -21.40
C PHE A 390 22.00 -23.24 -22.21
N TYR A 391 21.88 -23.03 -23.52
CA TYR A 391 21.38 -24.03 -24.46
C TYR A 391 22.57 -24.76 -25.07
N ASP A 392 22.57 -26.10 -25.03
CA ASP A 392 23.48 -26.97 -25.75
C ASP A 392 22.79 -27.43 -27.04
N ASN A 393 23.18 -26.88 -28.19
CA ASN A 393 22.54 -27.17 -29.46
C ASN A 393 22.82 -28.60 -29.97
N ASP A 394 23.92 -29.22 -29.53
CA ASP A 394 24.27 -30.58 -29.94
C ASP A 394 23.39 -31.60 -29.23
N LYS A 395 23.12 -31.36 -27.93
CA LYS A 395 22.23 -32.20 -27.12
C LYS A 395 20.76 -31.77 -27.15
N LYS A 396 20.49 -30.55 -27.62
CA LYS A 396 19.19 -29.89 -27.57
C LYS A 396 18.68 -29.69 -26.13
N GLU A 397 19.58 -29.50 -25.18
CA GLU A 397 19.29 -29.39 -23.75
C GLU A 397 19.48 -27.95 -23.22
N VAL A 398 18.71 -27.58 -22.19
CA VAL A 398 18.88 -26.31 -21.47
C VAL A 398 19.40 -26.54 -20.06
N PHE A 399 20.33 -25.69 -19.61
CA PHE A 399 20.95 -25.77 -18.30
C PHE A 399 20.81 -24.45 -17.55
N ASN A 400 20.50 -24.51 -16.26
CA ASN A 400 20.56 -23.35 -15.38
C ASN A 400 22.01 -22.87 -15.22
N ILE A 401 22.31 -21.65 -15.67
CA ILE A 401 23.67 -21.09 -15.60
C ILE A 401 24.14 -20.85 -14.16
N PHE A 402 23.21 -20.68 -13.21
CA PHE A 402 23.52 -20.48 -11.80
C PHE A 402 23.56 -21.80 -11.00
N SER A 403 23.43 -22.94 -11.66
CA SER A 403 23.65 -24.24 -11.00
C SER A 403 25.13 -24.41 -10.65
N LEU A 404 25.41 -25.08 -9.53
CA LEU A 404 26.79 -25.34 -9.10
C LEU A 404 27.58 -26.09 -10.18
N ARG A 405 26.94 -27.10 -10.79
CA ARG A 405 27.52 -27.88 -11.89
C ARG A 405 27.97 -26.99 -13.05
N PHE A 406 27.16 -26.00 -13.43
CA PHE A 406 27.50 -25.11 -14.54
C PHE A 406 28.65 -24.18 -14.18
N ILE A 407 28.59 -23.53 -13.01
CA ILE A 407 29.63 -22.60 -12.53
C ILE A 407 31.00 -23.28 -12.40
N GLU A 408 31.04 -24.54 -11.96
CA GLU A 408 32.30 -25.28 -11.81
C GLU A 408 32.85 -25.82 -13.12
N SER A 409 32.00 -26.05 -14.12
CA SER A 409 32.40 -26.66 -15.40
C SER A 409 32.78 -25.63 -16.46
N TRP A 410 32.38 -24.36 -16.30
CA TRP A 410 32.51 -23.32 -17.32
C TRP A 410 33.31 -22.11 -16.83
N CYS A 411 34.16 -21.59 -17.71
CA CYS A 411 34.89 -20.34 -17.49
C CYS A 411 34.81 -19.45 -18.75
N ALA A 412 34.82 -18.13 -18.56
CA ALA A 412 34.99 -17.20 -19.65
C ALA A 412 36.48 -17.02 -19.95
N ILE A 413 36.80 -16.87 -21.24
CA ILE A 413 38.17 -16.69 -21.71
C ILE A 413 38.31 -15.26 -22.23
N LYS A 414 39.19 -14.45 -21.62
CA LYS A 414 39.59 -13.14 -22.15
C LYS A 414 40.88 -13.31 -22.97
N PRO A 415 40.84 -13.14 -24.31
CA PRO A 415 42.05 -13.11 -25.12
C PRO A 415 42.86 -11.85 -24.76
N LYS A 416 44.18 -11.98 -24.60
CA LYS A 416 45.07 -10.80 -24.59
C LYS A 416 45.51 -10.50 -26.02
N GLU A 417 45.63 -9.21 -26.35
CA GLU A 417 45.97 -8.74 -27.70
C GLU A 417 47.38 -9.15 -28.19
N THR A 418 48.26 -9.68 -27.33
CA THR A 418 49.60 -10.17 -27.74
C THR A 418 50.08 -11.33 -26.87
N SER A 419 50.53 -12.43 -27.52
CA SER A 419 51.44 -13.55 -27.11
C SER A 419 51.52 -14.04 -25.64
N LYS A 420 50.64 -13.61 -24.74
CA LYS A 420 50.48 -14.08 -23.36
C LYS A 420 49.32 -15.08 -23.28
N PRO A 421 49.31 -15.99 -22.29
CA PRO A 421 48.23 -16.95 -22.13
C PRO A 421 46.89 -16.24 -21.90
N THR A 422 45.84 -16.81 -22.49
CA THR A 422 44.43 -16.46 -22.25
C THR A 422 44.09 -16.53 -20.76
N ILE A 423 43.46 -15.49 -20.22
CA ILE A 423 43.00 -15.49 -18.83
C ILE A 423 41.65 -16.18 -18.76
N LYS A 424 41.54 -17.19 -17.89
CA LYS A 424 40.27 -17.83 -17.54
C LYS A 424 39.70 -17.12 -16.32
N ILE A 425 38.42 -16.77 -16.36
CA ILE A 425 37.69 -16.19 -15.23
C ILE A 425 36.37 -16.96 -15.03
N PRO A 426 35.80 -16.96 -13.82
CA PRO A 426 34.44 -17.46 -13.63
C PRO A 426 33.47 -16.77 -14.59
N PHE A 427 32.64 -17.54 -15.30
CA PHE A 427 31.79 -16.98 -16.37
C PHE A 427 30.79 -15.94 -15.84
N ILE A 428 30.42 -16.01 -14.56
CA ILE A 428 29.49 -15.06 -13.92
C ILE A 428 29.89 -13.60 -14.16
N PHE A 429 31.20 -13.32 -14.27
CA PHE A 429 31.72 -11.96 -14.48
C PHE A 429 31.51 -11.45 -15.91
N SER A 430 31.04 -12.28 -16.85
CA SER A 430 30.62 -11.84 -18.19
C SER A 430 29.13 -11.49 -18.27
N LEU A 431 28.39 -11.62 -17.17
CA LEU A 431 26.97 -11.27 -17.11
C LEU A 431 26.79 -9.77 -16.84
N ASN A 432 25.64 -9.22 -17.28
CA ASN A 432 25.26 -7.83 -17.09
C ASN A 432 23.91 -7.73 -16.34
N ARG A 433 23.46 -6.51 -16.08
CA ARG A 433 22.17 -6.21 -15.42
C ARG A 433 20.97 -6.92 -16.03
N ASP A 434 20.98 -7.18 -17.34
CA ASP A 434 19.85 -7.85 -18.00
C ASP A 434 19.67 -9.27 -17.46
N PHE A 435 20.77 -9.95 -17.10
CA PHE A 435 20.74 -11.31 -16.52
C PHE A 435 20.46 -11.33 -15.02
N PHE A 436 20.46 -10.16 -14.36
CA PHE A 436 20.21 -10.04 -12.93
C PHE A 436 18.79 -9.53 -12.66
N LEU A 437 18.32 -8.58 -13.48
CA LEU A 437 17.00 -8.00 -13.36
C LEU A 437 15.94 -8.94 -13.93
N ASN A 438 14.83 -9.09 -13.21
CA ASN A 438 13.67 -9.89 -13.61
C ASN A 438 13.99 -11.36 -13.97
N THR A 439 15.12 -11.90 -13.51
CA THR A 439 15.55 -13.27 -13.78
C THR A 439 15.28 -14.16 -12.56
N ILE A 440 14.42 -15.18 -12.71
CA ILE A 440 13.93 -15.97 -11.55
C ILE A 440 15.00 -16.89 -10.95
N ASN A 441 15.92 -17.39 -11.78
CA ASN A 441 16.97 -18.29 -11.34
C ASN A 441 18.26 -17.56 -10.94
N PHE A 442 18.24 -16.23 -10.88
CA PHE A 442 19.37 -15.46 -10.36
C PHE A 442 19.64 -15.85 -8.91
N ASN A 443 20.90 -16.19 -8.61
CA ASN A 443 21.30 -16.60 -7.28
C ASN A 443 22.53 -15.79 -6.84
N ILE A 444 22.31 -14.85 -5.91
CA ILE A 444 23.37 -13.98 -5.41
C ILE A 444 24.43 -14.73 -4.60
N ASP A 445 24.08 -15.80 -3.90
CA ASP A 445 25.04 -16.62 -3.15
C ASP A 445 26.04 -17.27 -4.09
N ARG A 446 25.61 -17.64 -5.30
CA ARG A 446 26.48 -18.18 -6.36
C ARG A 446 27.43 -17.13 -6.92
N ILE A 447 26.99 -15.88 -7.02
CA ILE A 447 27.86 -14.76 -7.38
C ILE A 447 28.95 -14.60 -6.31
N ILE A 448 28.56 -14.55 -5.04
CA ILE A 448 29.49 -14.42 -3.90
C ILE A 448 30.48 -15.60 -3.87
N GLU A 449 30.02 -16.83 -4.09
CA GLU A 449 30.88 -18.01 -4.17
C GLU A 449 31.92 -17.87 -5.30
N GLY A 450 31.51 -17.39 -6.47
CA GLY A 450 32.42 -17.12 -7.58
C GLY A 450 33.44 -16.01 -7.28
N ILE A 451 33.03 -14.97 -6.54
CA ILE A 451 33.92 -13.91 -6.04
C ILE A 451 34.97 -14.48 -5.10
N ARG A 452 34.60 -15.35 -4.16
CA ARG A 452 35.54 -15.98 -3.21
C ARG A 452 36.56 -16.88 -3.88
N LYS A 453 36.21 -17.47 -5.03
CA LYS A 453 37.12 -18.30 -5.85
C LYS A 453 38.16 -17.46 -6.63
N LEU A 454 38.09 -16.12 -6.59
CA LEU A 454 39.03 -15.22 -7.29
C LEU A 454 40.47 -15.32 -6.77
N ASP A 455 40.69 -15.84 -5.56
CA ASP A 455 42.01 -16.02 -4.93
C ASP A 455 42.96 -16.88 -5.77
N ASN A 456 42.41 -17.69 -6.67
CA ASN A 456 43.16 -18.58 -7.55
C ASN A 456 43.58 -17.93 -8.88
N TYR A 457 43.33 -16.62 -9.10
CA TYR A 457 43.54 -15.94 -10.39
C TYR A 457 44.47 -14.72 -10.28
N GLU A 458 45.42 -14.58 -11.21
CA GLU A 458 46.26 -13.38 -11.33
C GLU A 458 45.44 -12.17 -11.81
N CYS A 459 45.06 -11.29 -10.88
CA CYS A 459 44.09 -10.20 -11.09
C CYS A 459 44.61 -8.95 -11.81
N LYS A 460 45.90 -8.86 -12.16
CA LYS A 460 46.52 -7.58 -12.60
C LYS A 460 45.92 -6.98 -13.88
N ASP A 461 45.24 -7.78 -14.71
CA ASP A 461 44.64 -7.34 -15.99
C ASP A 461 43.10 -7.49 -16.03
N LEU A 462 42.46 -7.66 -14.87
CA LEU A 462 41.01 -7.92 -14.75
C LEU A 462 40.23 -6.77 -14.10
N PHE A 463 40.89 -5.65 -13.78
CA PHE A 463 40.26 -4.47 -13.16
C PHE A 463 38.98 -4.06 -13.88
N GLU A 464 39.04 -3.87 -15.20
CA GLU A 464 37.90 -3.44 -16.02
C GLU A 464 36.69 -4.38 -15.90
N VAL A 465 36.93 -5.70 -15.96
CA VAL A 465 35.87 -6.71 -15.88
C VAL A 465 35.15 -6.61 -14.54
N PHE A 466 35.92 -6.57 -13.45
CA PHE A 466 35.33 -6.54 -12.12
C PHE A 466 34.72 -5.19 -11.77
N ASN A 467 35.34 -4.09 -12.19
CA ASN A 467 34.80 -2.74 -12.03
C ASN A 467 33.43 -2.65 -12.71
N ASN A 468 33.34 -3.08 -13.97
CA ASN A 468 32.08 -3.08 -14.70
C ASN A 468 31.04 -3.97 -14.00
N PHE A 469 31.43 -5.17 -13.56
CA PHE A 469 30.53 -6.05 -12.81
C PHE A 469 30.03 -5.41 -11.50
N SER A 470 30.89 -4.73 -10.74
CA SER A 470 30.48 -3.97 -9.55
C SER A 470 29.47 -2.88 -9.90
N LEU A 471 29.66 -2.15 -11.01
CA LEU A 471 28.70 -1.13 -11.46
C LEU A 471 27.36 -1.74 -11.86
N GLU A 472 27.35 -2.91 -12.51
CA GLU A 472 26.13 -3.65 -12.84
C GLU A 472 25.35 -4.04 -11.57
N LEU A 473 26.05 -4.54 -10.53
CA LEU A 473 25.43 -4.88 -9.24
C LEU A 473 24.84 -3.65 -8.54
N ILE A 474 25.59 -2.53 -8.50
CA ILE A 474 25.09 -1.27 -7.91
C ILE A 474 23.86 -0.77 -8.68
N TYR A 475 23.85 -0.89 -10.01
CA TYR A 475 22.69 -0.56 -10.81
C TYR A 475 21.48 -1.43 -10.44
N CYS A 476 21.68 -2.73 -10.26
CA CYS A 476 20.61 -3.64 -9.86
C CYS A 476 20.05 -3.29 -8.48
N TYR A 477 20.88 -2.85 -7.54
CA TYR A 477 20.40 -2.28 -6.27
C TYR A 477 19.51 -1.05 -6.50
N ASP A 478 19.92 -0.11 -7.35
CA ASP A 478 19.13 1.11 -7.59
C ASP A 478 17.71 0.80 -8.07
N LYS A 479 17.56 -0.26 -8.88
CA LYS A 479 16.27 -0.71 -9.41
C LYS A 479 15.45 -1.58 -8.45
N THR A 480 16.10 -2.44 -7.68
CA THR A 480 15.40 -3.48 -6.88
C THR A 480 15.33 -3.16 -5.39
N LYS A 481 16.23 -2.30 -4.90
CA LYS A 481 16.51 -2.06 -3.48
C LYS A 481 16.90 -3.33 -2.69
N ASN A 482 17.27 -4.40 -3.39
CA ASN A 482 17.76 -5.62 -2.75
C ASN A 482 19.22 -5.41 -2.31
N ARG A 483 19.43 -5.34 -0.99
CA ARG A 483 20.74 -5.09 -0.36
C ARG A 483 21.82 -6.09 -0.77
N ASN A 484 21.45 -7.33 -1.09
CA ASN A 484 22.42 -8.37 -1.44
C ASN A 484 23.27 -7.98 -2.67
N PHE A 485 22.75 -7.14 -3.57
CA PHE A 485 23.54 -6.60 -4.68
C PHE A 485 24.66 -5.67 -4.23
N LEU A 486 24.41 -4.79 -3.25
CA LEU A 486 25.45 -3.90 -2.70
C LEU A 486 26.47 -4.69 -1.90
N ASP A 487 26.02 -5.65 -1.09
CA ASP A 487 26.90 -6.48 -0.28
C ASP A 487 27.86 -7.28 -1.20
N ALA A 488 27.36 -7.85 -2.30
CA ALA A 488 28.19 -8.53 -3.29
C ALA A 488 29.15 -7.59 -4.04
N ALA A 489 28.70 -6.38 -4.39
CA ALA A 489 29.56 -5.38 -5.02
C ALA A 489 30.70 -4.95 -4.09
N GLN A 490 30.39 -4.75 -2.81
CA GLN A 490 31.35 -4.40 -1.78
C GLN A 490 32.37 -5.53 -1.54
N GLU A 491 31.91 -6.79 -1.43
CA GLU A 491 32.79 -7.95 -1.27
C GLU A 491 33.76 -8.07 -2.46
N LEU A 492 33.27 -7.89 -3.70
CA LEU A 492 34.09 -7.89 -4.90
C LEU A 492 35.16 -6.79 -4.87
N ILE A 493 34.77 -5.54 -4.60
CA ILE A 493 35.71 -4.41 -4.58
C ILE A 493 36.78 -4.61 -3.49
N ASN A 494 36.40 -5.06 -2.30
CA ASN A 494 37.33 -5.35 -1.21
C ASN A 494 38.35 -6.44 -1.58
N ASN A 495 37.93 -7.46 -2.32
CA ASN A 495 38.82 -8.51 -2.80
C ASN A 495 39.84 -7.97 -3.82
N ILE A 496 39.44 -7.04 -4.69
CA ILE A 496 40.29 -6.54 -5.80
C ILE A 496 41.19 -5.39 -5.39
N ILE A 497 40.70 -4.47 -4.54
CA ILE A 497 41.44 -3.24 -4.17
C ILE A 497 42.77 -3.56 -3.49
N THR A 498 42.86 -4.71 -2.83
CA THR A 498 44.09 -5.23 -2.21
C THR A 498 45.05 -5.87 -3.21
N ARG A 499 44.61 -6.15 -4.44
CA ARG A 499 45.32 -6.94 -5.46
C ARG A 499 45.74 -6.13 -6.70
N THR A 500 45.22 -4.91 -6.86
CA THR A 500 45.61 -4.00 -7.94
C THR A 500 46.44 -2.83 -7.42
N SER A 501 47.49 -2.46 -8.15
CA SER A 501 48.20 -1.18 -7.97
C SER A 501 47.60 -0.06 -8.81
N ASN A 502 46.89 -0.40 -9.89
CA ASN A 502 46.35 0.54 -10.86
C ASN A 502 44.86 0.79 -10.61
N GLU A 503 44.37 1.99 -10.93
CA GLU A 503 42.95 2.36 -10.89
C GLU A 503 42.27 2.26 -9.50
N LYS A 504 43.05 2.31 -8.41
CA LYS A 504 42.53 2.31 -7.03
C LYS A 504 41.53 3.44 -6.78
N ASN A 505 41.78 4.60 -7.41
CA ASN A 505 40.94 5.79 -7.33
C ASN A 505 39.49 5.50 -7.77
N ILE A 506 39.30 4.73 -8.85
CA ILE A 506 37.96 4.34 -9.33
C ILE A 506 37.28 3.39 -8.33
N LEU A 507 38.01 2.44 -7.73
CA LEU A 507 37.46 1.55 -6.70
C LEU A 507 37.04 2.31 -5.43
N ILE A 508 37.79 3.34 -5.04
CA ILE A 508 37.43 4.23 -3.91
C ILE A 508 36.11 4.95 -4.21
N VAL A 509 35.95 5.50 -5.41
CA VAL A 509 34.69 6.10 -5.86
C VAL A 509 33.54 5.08 -5.80
N ASN A 510 33.77 3.85 -6.26
CA ASN A 510 32.76 2.80 -6.22
C ASN A 510 32.38 2.36 -4.80
N MET A 511 33.33 2.32 -3.88
CA MET A 511 33.05 2.05 -2.47
C MET A 511 32.25 3.18 -1.82
N ALA A 512 32.62 4.43 -2.11
CA ALA A 512 31.93 5.60 -1.58
C ALA A 512 30.48 5.70 -2.06
N GLN A 513 30.19 5.36 -3.33
CA GLN A 513 28.82 5.34 -3.81
C GLN A 513 27.98 4.19 -3.23
N ILE A 514 28.60 3.09 -2.78
CA ILE A 514 27.91 2.02 -2.02
C ILE A 514 27.58 2.54 -0.62
N GLU A 515 28.54 3.17 0.06
CA GLU A 515 28.34 3.78 1.38
C GLU A 515 27.22 4.83 1.34
N TYR A 516 27.23 5.71 0.35
CA TYR A 516 26.18 6.70 0.12
C TYR A 516 24.78 6.05 0.09
N ARG A 517 24.64 4.93 -0.63
CA ARG A 517 23.36 4.21 -0.75
C ARG A 517 22.94 3.49 0.55
N LEU A 518 23.90 3.05 1.36
CA LEU A 518 23.63 2.36 2.61
C LEU A 518 23.23 3.33 3.73
N PHE A 519 23.77 4.54 3.74
CA PHE A 519 23.68 5.47 4.87
C PHE A 519 23.10 6.84 4.52
N ASP A 520 22.67 7.07 3.27
CA ASP A 520 22.21 8.37 2.76
C ASP A 520 23.27 9.47 2.94
N GLY A 521 24.54 9.09 2.70
CA GLY A 521 25.70 9.94 2.90
C GLY A 521 27.00 9.15 3.01
N ILE A 522 28.13 9.86 3.06
CA ILE A 522 29.47 9.28 3.23
C ILE A 522 30.08 9.73 4.55
N SER A 523 30.89 8.87 5.16
CA SER A 523 31.67 9.20 6.37
C SER A 523 32.78 10.21 6.09
N GLU A 524 33.26 10.87 7.14
CA GLU A 524 34.40 11.80 7.05
C GLU A 524 35.68 11.09 6.58
N GLU A 525 35.90 9.84 6.98
CA GLU A 525 37.03 9.03 6.47
C GLU A 525 36.95 8.84 4.95
N THR A 526 35.77 8.51 4.43
CA THR A 526 35.55 8.38 2.98
C THR A 526 35.66 9.72 2.26
N ARG A 527 35.17 10.81 2.87
CA ARG A 527 35.30 12.17 2.34
C ARG A 527 36.76 12.57 2.16
N GLU A 528 37.62 12.29 3.14
CA GLU A 528 39.07 12.54 3.05
C GLU A 528 39.72 11.74 1.91
N LYS A 529 39.38 10.45 1.78
CA LYS A 529 39.86 9.61 0.67
C LYS A 529 39.42 10.17 -0.68
N LEU A 530 38.17 10.61 -0.81
CA LEU A 530 37.67 11.22 -2.04
C LEU A 530 38.37 12.55 -2.38
N MET A 531 38.74 13.36 -1.38
CA MET A 531 39.52 14.58 -1.62
C MET A 531 40.91 14.27 -2.20
N GLN A 532 41.58 13.22 -1.69
CA GLN A 532 42.86 12.76 -2.24
C GLN A 532 42.68 12.23 -3.68
N THR A 533 41.64 11.41 -3.91
CA THR A 533 41.27 10.91 -5.23
C THR A 533 40.99 12.04 -6.22
N LYS A 534 40.30 13.11 -5.79
CA LYS A 534 40.02 14.30 -6.60
C LYS A 534 41.30 14.95 -7.12
N ILE A 535 42.30 15.11 -6.26
CA ILE A 535 43.59 15.72 -6.62
C ILE A 535 44.27 14.87 -7.71
N SER A 536 44.29 13.54 -7.54
CA SER A 536 44.87 12.61 -8.52
C SER A 536 44.18 12.71 -9.88
N PHE A 537 42.84 12.65 -9.91
CA PHE A 537 42.10 12.71 -11.18
C PHE A 537 42.25 14.05 -11.91
N VAL A 538 42.37 15.16 -11.18
CA VAL A 538 42.64 16.47 -11.81
C VAL A 538 44.05 16.51 -12.41
N GLN A 539 45.05 15.95 -11.74
CA GLN A 539 46.43 15.86 -12.26
C GLN A 539 46.55 14.97 -13.50
N GLU A 540 45.75 13.90 -13.55
CA GLU A 540 45.70 12.95 -14.66
C GLU A 540 44.75 13.37 -15.80
N GLU A 541 44.10 14.54 -15.69
CA GLU A 541 43.04 15.01 -16.60
C GLU A 541 41.87 14.01 -16.76
N HIS A 542 41.61 13.20 -15.74
CA HIS A 542 40.57 12.17 -15.75
C HIS A 542 39.19 12.78 -15.42
N PHE A 543 38.56 13.42 -16.41
CA PHE A 543 37.33 14.21 -16.23
C PHE A 543 36.13 13.40 -15.71
N ILE A 544 35.92 12.17 -16.20
CA ILE A 544 34.84 11.28 -15.73
C ILE A 544 34.97 11.01 -14.22
N GLY A 545 36.18 10.65 -13.79
CA GLY A 545 36.49 10.42 -12.37
C GLY A 545 36.30 11.66 -11.52
N SER A 546 36.69 12.84 -12.05
CA SER A 546 36.48 14.13 -11.38
C SER A 546 34.99 14.47 -11.19
N ILE A 547 34.16 14.15 -12.19
CA ILE A 547 32.69 14.28 -12.09
C ILE A 547 32.14 13.37 -11.00
N CYS A 548 32.52 12.09 -11.03
CA CYS A 548 32.06 11.10 -10.06
C CYS A 548 32.38 11.49 -8.61
N VAL A 549 33.58 12.00 -8.33
CA VAL A 549 33.96 12.47 -7.00
C VAL A 549 33.14 13.70 -6.59
N ASN A 550 32.94 14.66 -7.49
CA ASN A 550 32.18 15.87 -7.17
C ASN A 550 30.70 15.60 -6.92
N ILE A 551 30.09 14.61 -7.60
CA ILE A 551 28.73 14.13 -7.30
C ILE A 551 28.66 13.65 -5.84
N LEU A 552 29.58 12.76 -5.42
CA LEU A 552 29.58 12.21 -4.06
C LEU A 552 29.90 13.24 -2.97
N LEU A 553 30.63 14.31 -3.31
CA LEU A 553 30.92 15.42 -2.40
C LEU A 553 29.83 16.51 -2.38
N GLY A 554 28.83 16.44 -3.28
CA GLY A 554 27.77 17.45 -3.38
C GLY A 554 28.19 18.77 -4.05
N ASN A 555 29.24 18.75 -4.88
CA ASN A 555 29.76 19.94 -5.57
C ASN A 555 29.13 20.09 -6.96
N GLU A 556 27.95 20.68 -7.03
CA GLU A 556 27.18 20.83 -8.29
C GLU A 556 27.90 21.69 -9.33
N GLU A 557 28.48 22.83 -8.93
CA GLU A 557 29.14 23.77 -9.85
C GLU A 557 30.33 23.14 -10.59
N GLU A 558 31.18 22.42 -9.85
CA GLU A 558 32.30 21.70 -10.46
C GLU A 558 31.84 20.53 -11.31
N THR A 559 30.78 19.84 -10.90
CA THR A 559 30.18 18.76 -11.69
C THR A 559 29.76 19.25 -13.06
N GLU A 560 29.06 20.39 -13.14
CA GLU A 560 28.67 20.99 -14.42
C GLU A 560 29.86 21.47 -15.26
N PHE A 561 30.90 22.00 -14.61
CA PHE A 561 32.10 22.44 -15.30
C PHE A 561 32.79 21.28 -16.02
N TYR A 562 33.00 20.15 -15.36
CA TYR A 562 33.63 18.98 -15.98
C TYR A 562 32.72 18.27 -16.98
N LEU A 563 31.40 18.28 -16.80
CA LEU A 563 30.46 17.72 -17.78
C LEU A 563 30.55 18.40 -19.15
N LYS A 564 30.84 19.70 -19.20
CA LYS A 564 31.02 20.46 -20.45
C LYS A 564 32.31 20.09 -21.19
N LYS A 565 33.22 19.35 -20.56
CA LYS A 565 34.49 18.91 -21.15
C LYS A 565 34.43 17.53 -21.79
N LEU A 566 33.36 16.77 -21.56
CA LEU A 566 33.16 15.45 -22.15
C LEU A 566 32.63 15.55 -23.58
N ASP A 567 33.03 14.61 -24.44
CA ASP A 567 32.37 14.42 -25.73
C ASP A 567 31.02 13.69 -25.60
N GLU A 568 30.28 13.56 -26.71
CA GLU A 568 28.97 12.92 -26.71
C GLU A 568 29.00 11.44 -26.31
N GLU A 569 30.07 10.71 -26.67
CA GLU A 569 30.23 9.28 -26.38
C GLU A 569 30.54 9.07 -24.89
N GLU A 570 31.49 9.84 -24.35
CA GLU A 570 31.86 9.88 -22.95
C GLU A 570 30.66 10.23 -22.07
N LEU A 571 29.90 11.27 -22.44
CA LEU A 571 28.68 11.66 -21.72
C LEU A 571 27.62 10.56 -21.76
N THR A 572 27.45 9.90 -22.90
CA THR A 572 26.50 8.79 -23.05
C THR A 572 26.91 7.60 -22.19
N ASN A 573 28.21 7.30 -22.09
CA ASN A 573 28.72 6.24 -21.24
C ASN A 573 28.62 6.57 -19.75
N LEU A 574 28.94 7.81 -19.34
CA LEU A 574 28.78 8.26 -17.95
C LEU A 574 27.32 8.14 -17.46
N LYS A 575 26.35 8.48 -18.32
CA LYS A 575 24.91 8.34 -17.99
C LYS A 575 24.49 6.89 -17.71
N LYS A 576 25.26 5.88 -18.16
CA LYS A 576 24.98 4.46 -17.87
C LYS A 576 25.50 4.04 -16.49
N TYR A 577 26.40 4.82 -15.87
CA TYR A 577 26.97 4.51 -14.57
C TYR A 577 25.98 4.84 -13.43
N PRO A 578 25.82 3.97 -12.43
CA PRO A 578 24.87 4.17 -11.32
C PRO A 578 25.08 5.46 -10.56
N ILE A 579 26.32 5.94 -10.47
CA ILE A 579 26.68 7.17 -9.76
C ILE A 579 25.96 8.41 -10.32
N PHE A 580 25.60 8.41 -11.61
CA PHE A 580 24.88 9.52 -12.23
C PHE A 580 23.46 9.68 -11.68
N ASN A 581 22.87 8.62 -11.10
CA ASN A 581 21.58 8.68 -10.43
C ASN A 581 21.63 9.43 -9.07
N LEU A 582 22.83 9.76 -8.59
CA LEU A 582 23.04 10.50 -7.34
C LEU A 582 23.22 12.01 -7.56
N LYS A 583 23.26 12.45 -8.83
CA LYS A 583 23.37 13.87 -9.18
C LYS A 583 22.08 14.63 -8.86
#